data_AF-A0A0G4LG85-F1
#
_entry.id   AF-A0A0G4LG85-F1
#
_cell.length_a   1.000
_cell.length_b   1.000
_cell.length_c   1.000
_cell.angle_alpha   90.00
_cell.angle_beta   90.00
_cell.angle_gamma   90.00
#
_symmetry.space_group_name_H-M   'P 1'
#
loop_
_entity.id
_entity.type
_entity.pdbx_description
1 polymer ?
#
loop_
_entity_poly.entity_id
_entity_poly.type
_entity_poly.pdbx_seq_one_letter_code
_entity_poly.pdbx_strand_id
1 'polypeptide(L)'
;MGCRRHRLGSWELGKTFTGRCWKPLKRPNVPPGQERLVCPDTLQLTTFETQQTIRKRRTYRHARDLCKPNRTTTMADDYKFEGWIGHDEASVKGNMVWETFEPKAWEDTDVDIKVTHSGICGSDLHMLRSGWGPAPYPICVGHEIVGVAVRVGSEASGGIQLGDRVGVGAQADSCFGRGASAGSCGECDEGSVNYCPRAVHTYGGFHFNGGKTMGGHATYHRCPSAFVIKIPDGLASEDAAPMLCGGVTVYSPLRFRGAGPGKTVGIVGVGGLGHFGVLFARALGADRVVGISRKADKRDEVLQMGADAYISTDGDADWAKENAKSIDIIISTVSSSRMPLQEYLGLLRRDGTFVQVGNPDDGQFSFHPGPLLAGRVKMTGSAIGSPAEIRDMFDLSVRQGVKPWVQVRPMADANAAIVDVEAGKPRYRYVLVNEEQ
;
A
#
# COMPACT_ATOMS: atom_id res chain seq x y z
N MET A 1 -9.29 -20.67 -63.46
CA MET A 1 -9.59 -20.05 -64.77
C MET A 1 -10.83 -19.17 -64.61
N GLY A 2 -10.82 -17.94 -65.12
CA GLY A 2 -12.02 -17.09 -65.24
C GLY A 2 -12.04 -15.82 -64.38
N CYS A 3 -11.38 -14.78 -64.86
CA CYS A 3 -11.23 -13.44 -64.30
C CYS A 3 -12.39 -12.51 -64.69
N ARG A 4 -12.87 -11.63 -63.78
CA ARG A 4 -13.33 -10.27 -64.14
C ARG A 4 -12.93 -9.26 -63.07
N ARG A 5 -12.27 -8.21 -63.53
CA ARG A 5 -11.81 -7.00 -62.82
C ARG A 5 -12.95 -5.99 -62.69
N HIS A 6 -12.93 -5.17 -61.63
CA HIS A 6 -13.19 -3.73 -61.74
C HIS A 6 -12.30 -2.94 -60.76
N ARG A 7 -11.88 -1.76 -61.22
CA ARG A 7 -10.84 -0.87 -60.67
C ARG A 7 -11.39 0.13 -59.64
N LEU A 8 -10.54 0.38 -58.64
CA LEU A 8 -10.08 1.66 -58.06
C LEU A 8 -11.06 2.82 -57.90
N GLY A 9 -11.22 3.26 -56.64
CA GLY A 9 -11.51 4.64 -56.25
C GLY A 9 -10.70 4.99 -55.00
N SER A 10 -9.67 5.78 -55.18
CA SER A 10 -8.82 6.37 -54.14
C SER A 10 -9.52 7.54 -53.45
N TRP A 11 -9.43 7.64 -52.12
CA TRP A 11 -9.68 8.88 -51.40
C TRP A 11 -8.57 9.12 -50.37
N GLU A 12 -7.88 10.24 -50.54
CA GLU A 12 -6.88 10.80 -49.64
C GLU A 12 -7.52 11.19 -48.30
N LEU A 13 -6.85 10.86 -47.18
CA LEU A 13 -7.16 11.44 -45.87
C LEU A 13 -6.01 12.36 -45.47
N GLY A 14 -6.22 13.65 -45.72
CA GLY A 14 -5.41 14.73 -45.19
C GLY A 14 -6.28 15.72 -44.41
N LYS A 15 -5.70 16.24 -43.32
CA LYS A 15 -6.09 17.41 -42.50
C LYS A 15 -6.93 17.15 -41.24
N THR A 16 -6.18 17.01 -40.14
CA THR A 16 -6.28 17.81 -38.90
C THR A 16 -7.49 18.76 -38.77
N PHE A 17 -8.32 18.54 -37.74
CA PHE A 17 -9.18 19.58 -37.18
C PHE A 17 -8.91 19.73 -35.69
N THR A 18 -8.49 20.94 -35.34
CA THR A 18 -8.33 21.47 -34.00
C THR A 18 -9.69 21.90 -33.43
N GLY A 19 -9.82 21.76 -32.11
CA GLY A 19 -10.53 22.65 -31.19
C GLY A 19 -12.01 22.97 -31.44
N ARG A 20 -12.88 22.47 -30.56
CA ARG A 20 -14.11 23.21 -30.19
C ARG A 20 -14.53 22.93 -28.75
N CYS A 21 -14.39 23.97 -27.92
CA CYS A 21 -14.90 24.08 -26.56
C CYS A 21 -16.39 23.76 -26.47
N TRP A 22 -16.77 22.91 -25.52
CA TRP A 22 -18.14 22.76 -25.08
C TRP A 22 -18.52 23.92 -24.14
N LYS A 23 -19.56 24.69 -24.50
CA LYS A 23 -20.24 25.62 -23.59
C LYS A 23 -21.30 24.86 -22.77
N PRO A 24 -21.53 25.21 -21.50
CA PRO A 24 -22.53 24.54 -20.67
C PRO A 24 -23.96 24.98 -20.99
N LEU A 25 -24.88 24.01 -20.99
CA LEU A 25 -26.32 24.18 -21.12
C LEU A 25 -26.92 24.86 -19.87
N LYS A 26 -27.72 25.90 -20.10
CA LYS A 26 -28.51 26.65 -19.11
C LYS A 26 -29.63 25.77 -18.52
N ARG A 27 -29.81 25.81 -17.20
CA ARG A 27 -31.00 25.28 -16.50
C ARG A 27 -32.18 26.26 -16.63
N PRO A 28 -33.46 25.79 -16.66
CA PRO A 28 -34.61 26.69 -16.65
C PRO A 28 -34.96 27.19 -15.24
N ASN A 29 -35.49 28.41 -15.20
CA ASN A 29 -36.00 29.17 -14.05
C ASN A 29 -37.22 28.51 -13.37
N VAL A 30 -37.30 28.65 -12.03
CA VAL A 30 -38.53 28.54 -11.24
C VAL A 30 -38.69 29.85 -10.43
N PRO A 31 -39.87 30.51 -10.42
CA PRO A 31 -40.07 31.81 -9.75
C PRO A 31 -40.47 31.70 -8.25
N PRO A 32 -40.41 32.80 -7.48
CA PRO A 32 -40.45 32.78 -6.02
C PRO A 32 -41.84 33.07 -5.42
N GLY A 33 -42.06 32.64 -4.16
CA GLY A 33 -43.23 33.01 -3.36
C GLY A 33 -43.13 32.60 -1.88
N GLN A 34 -42.95 33.60 -1.00
CA GLN A 34 -43.30 33.64 0.43
C GLN A 34 -44.81 33.32 0.61
N GLU A 35 -45.35 32.72 1.69
CA GLU A 35 -45.35 33.15 3.10
C GLU A 35 -46.13 32.13 3.99
N ARG A 36 -45.76 32.08 5.29
CA ARG A 36 -46.53 31.77 6.54
C ARG A 36 -46.96 30.34 6.95
N LEU A 37 -46.39 29.96 8.11
CA LEU A 37 -46.99 29.50 9.37
C LEU A 37 -48.10 28.43 9.35
N VAL A 38 -47.91 27.34 10.10
CA VAL A 38 -48.51 27.10 11.44
C VAL A 38 -47.83 25.88 12.09
N CYS A 39 -47.44 26.02 13.35
CA CYS A 39 -47.12 24.95 14.30
C CYS A 39 -47.93 25.25 15.58
N PRO A 40 -48.49 24.24 16.26
CA PRO A 40 -48.79 24.35 17.69
C PRO A 40 -48.09 23.23 18.47
N ASP A 41 -47.24 23.57 19.44
CA ASP A 41 -47.54 23.65 20.90
C ASP A 41 -47.08 22.33 21.59
N THR A 42 -46.39 22.28 22.75
CA THR A 42 -46.31 23.20 23.90
C THR A 42 -45.19 22.79 24.88
N LEU A 43 -44.58 23.80 25.56
CA LEU A 43 -44.22 23.92 27.00
C LEU A 43 -43.32 22.83 27.68
N GLN A 44 -42.28 23.10 28.48
CA GLN A 44 -42.00 24.18 29.45
C GLN A 44 -40.48 24.40 29.67
N LEU A 45 -40.09 25.67 29.86
CA LEU A 45 -38.86 26.09 30.55
C LEU A 45 -39.28 26.83 31.82
N THR A 46 -38.60 26.56 32.94
CA THR A 46 -38.69 27.36 34.16
C THR A 46 -37.32 27.92 34.49
N THR A 47 -37.24 29.24 34.63
CA THR A 47 -36.17 29.99 35.27
C THR A 47 -36.64 30.41 36.66
N PHE A 48 -35.76 30.39 37.66
CA PHE A 48 -35.97 31.10 38.92
C PHE A 48 -34.67 31.72 39.43
N GLU A 49 -34.88 32.82 40.14
CA GLU A 49 -33.97 33.90 40.51
C GLU A 49 -32.96 33.60 41.62
N THR A 50 -31.99 34.51 41.65
CA THR A 50 -31.01 34.90 42.67
C THR A 50 -31.37 34.69 44.15
N GLN A 51 -30.38 34.24 44.93
CA GLN A 51 -30.11 34.76 46.27
C GLN A 51 -28.60 34.88 46.55
N GLN A 52 -28.21 36.04 47.07
CA GLN A 52 -26.89 36.37 47.61
C GLN A 52 -26.64 35.67 48.95
N THR A 53 -25.39 35.27 49.24
CA THR A 53 -24.85 35.31 50.61
C THR A 53 -23.31 35.26 50.66
N ILE A 54 -22.73 36.39 51.09
CA ILE A 54 -21.63 36.56 52.08
C ILE A 54 -20.25 35.87 51.85
N ARG A 55 -19.32 36.71 51.38
CA ARG A 55 -17.91 36.94 51.82
C ARG A 55 -17.25 35.90 52.75
N LYS A 56 -16.13 35.33 52.28
CA LYS A 56 -14.85 35.36 53.02
C LYS A 56 -13.67 35.62 52.08
N ARG A 57 -12.97 36.73 52.34
CA ARG A 57 -11.74 37.15 51.69
C ARG A 57 -10.60 36.21 52.09
N ARG A 58 -9.83 35.71 51.12
CA ARG A 58 -8.46 35.26 51.35
C ARG A 58 -7.56 35.96 50.34
N THR A 59 -6.71 36.82 50.87
CA THR A 59 -5.72 37.61 50.17
C THR A 59 -4.66 36.73 49.53
N TYR A 60 -4.42 36.85 48.22
CA TYR A 60 -3.17 36.43 47.60
C TYR A 60 -2.41 37.66 47.12
N ARG A 61 -1.24 37.87 47.75
CA ARG A 61 -0.27 38.89 47.37
C ARG A 61 0.32 38.54 46.02
N HIS A 62 0.49 39.57 45.19
CA HIS A 62 1.38 39.54 44.04
C HIS A 62 2.81 39.18 44.47
N ALA A 63 3.38 38.16 43.85
CA ALA A 63 4.81 38.04 43.65
C ALA A 63 5.04 37.96 42.14
N ARG A 64 5.55 39.07 41.59
CA ARG A 64 6.27 39.09 40.33
C ARG A 64 7.60 38.35 40.53
N ASP A 65 8.14 37.89 39.41
CA ASP A 65 9.49 37.35 39.21
C ASP A 65 9.66 35.85 39.48
N LEU A 66 9.59 35.07 38.39
CA LEU A 66 10.72 34.35 37.79
C LEU A 66 10.21 33.60 36.55
N CYS A 67 9.88 34.34 35.48
CA CYS A 67 9.72 33.75 34.16
C CYS A 67 11.13 33.49 33.62
N LYS A 68 11.72 32.34 33.98
CA LYS A 68 12.84 31.79 33.23
C LYS A 68 12.26 31.26 31.91
N PRO A 69 12.81 31.63 30.74
CA PRO A 69 12.38 31.01 29.50
C PRO A 69 12.64 29.51 29.64
N ASN A 70 11.57 28.71 29.56
CA ASN A 70 11.72 27.29 29.31
C ASN A 70 12.45 27.22 27.98
N ARG A 71 13.75 26.89 28.02
CA ARG A 71 14.47 26.42 26.84
C ARG A 71 13.71 25.19 26.40
N THR A 72 12.85 25.33 25.39
CA THR A 72 12.64 24.25 24.44
C THR A 72 14.00 23.93 23.87
N THR A 73 14.65 22.93 24.47
CA THR A 73 15.81 22.28 23.88
C THR A 73 15.27 21.62 22.62
N THR A 74 15.25 22.34 21.50
CA THR A 74 15.30 21.73 20.19
C THR A 74 16.56 20.90 20.20
N MET A 75 16.44 19.58 20.43
CA MET A 75 17.50 18.67 20.05
C MET A 75 17.68 18.90 18.56
N ALA A 76 18.73 19.63 18.20
CA ALA A 76 19.19 19.64 16.82
C ALA A 76 19.45 18.17 16.48
N ASP A 77 18.90 17.73 15.35
CA ASP A 77 18.98 16.34 14.91
C ASP A 77 20.46 15.93 14.77
N ASP A 78 21.01 15.25 15.77
CA ASP A 78 22.40 14.78 15.80
C ASP A 78 22.64 13.59 14.83
N TYR A 79 21.69 13.30 13.94
CA TYR A 79 21.77 12.19 13.00
C TYR A 79 21.50 12.62 11.55
N LYS A 80 22.24 12.00 10.64
CA LYS A 80 22.20 12.27 9.20
C LYS A 80 21.37 11.23 8.48
N PHE A 81 20.56 11.69 7.55
CA PHE A 81 19.83 10.84 6.61
C PHE A 81 20.77 10.45 5.48
N GLU A 82 21.23 9.21 5.52
CA GLU A 82 22.13 8.63 4.52
C GLU A 82 21.50 7.35 3.98
N GLY A 83 21.66 7.08 2.69
CA GLY A 83 21.08 5.88 2.11
C GLY A 83 21.55 5.61 0.70
N TRP A 84 21.08 4.49 0.15
CA TRP A 84 21.32 4.12 -1.24
C TRP A 84 20.42 4.94 -2.16
N ILE A 85 21.04 5.82 -2.94
CA ILE A 85 20.38 6.73 -3.86
C ILE A 85 20.59 6.28 -5.31
N GLY A 86 19.49 6.04 -6.01
CA GLY A 86 19.49 5.90 -7.45
C GLY A 86 19.49 7.26 -8.13
N HIS A 87 20.29 7.41 -9.18
CA HIS A 87 20.42 8.66 -9.96
C HIS A 87 19.83 8.55 -11.37
N ASP A 88 19.67 7.32 -11.88
CA ASP A 88 19.09 7.02 -13.19
C ASP A 88 18.57 5.57 -13.25
N GLU A 89 18.04 5.17 -14.41
CA GLU A 89 17.53 3.81 -14.66
C GLU A 89 18.58 2.71 -14.53
N ALA A 90 19.88 3.02 -14.60
CA ALA A 90 20.93 2.03 -14.39
C ALA A 90 21.06 1.65 -12.91
N SER A 91 20.45 2.40 -12.00
CA SER A 91 20.43 2.12 -10.56
C SER A 91 19.85 0.73 -10.24
N VAL A 92 18.85 0.26 -11.02
CA VAL A 92 18.28 -1.09 -10.87
C VAL A 92 19.31 -2.20 -11.08
N LYS A 93 20.42 -1.92 -11.77
CA LYS A 93 21.52 -2.87 -12.00
C LYS A 93 22.54 -2.91 -10.86
N GLY A 94 22.17 -2.38 -9.69
CA GLY A 94 23.05 -2.29 -8.52
C GLY A 94 24.02 -1.11 -8.60
N ASN A 95 23.59 0.01 -9.17
CA ASN A 95 24.39 1.23 -9.30
C ASN A 95 23.91 2.38 -8.39
N MET A 96 23.15 2.08 -7.33
CA MET A 96 22.83 3.10 -6.33
C MET A 96 24.10 3.54 -5.60
N VAL A 97 24.15 4.80 -5.17
CA VAL A 97 25.30 5.38 -4.45
C VAL A 97 24.88 5.68 -3.02
N TRP A 98 25.72 5.32 -2.05
CA TRP A 98 25.49 5.68 -0.66
C TRP A 98 25.84 7.17 -0.44
N GLU A 99 24.84 8.00 -0.15
CA GLU A 99 25.02 9.44 0.03
C GLU A 99 24.04 10.02 1.06
N THR A 100 24.36 11.23 1.54
CA THR A 100 23.46 12.01 2.39
C THR A 100 22.35 12.63 1.54
N PHE A 101 21.12 12.63 2.07
CA PHE A 101 19.98 13.32 1.47
C PHE A 101 19.22 14.14 2.50
N GLU A 102 18.49 15.14 2.03
CA GLU A 102 17.62 15.95 2.89
C GLU A 102 16.23 15.31 2.98
N PRO A 103 15.72 14.98 4.18
CA PRO A 103 14.34 14.54 4.35
C PRO A 103 13.38 15.72 4.11
N LYS A 104 12.07 15.44 4.05
CA LYS A 104 11.08 16.53 4.03
C LYS A 104 11.26 17.45 5.25
N ALA A 105 10.88 18.72 5.10
CA ALA A 105 10.82 19.65 6.22
C ALA A 105 9.95 19.06 7.35
N TRP A 106 10.42 19.20 8.58
CA TRP A 106 9.73 18.70 9.77
C TRP A 106 8.36 19.36 9.96
N GLU A 107 7.36 18.55 10.26
CA GLU A 107 6.03 18.96 10.73
C GLU A 107 5.77 18.30 12.08
N ASP A 108 4.99 18.93 12.96
CA ASP A 108 4.76 18.41 14.32
C ASP A 108 3.92 17.13 14.36
N THR A 109 3.45 16.64 13.21
CA THR A 109 2.81 15.33 13.05
C THR A 109 3.79 14.22 12.67
N ASP A 110 5.05 14.55 12.40
CA ASP A 110 6.06 13.61 11.91
C ASP A 110 6.68 12.74 13.01
N VAL A 111 7.26 11.63 12.58
CA VAL A 111 8.17 10.78 13.34
C VAL A 111 9.43 10.56 12.52
N ASP A 112 10.60 10.73 13.14
CA ASP A 112 11.85 10.22 12.60
C ASP A 112 12.17 8.85 13.20
N ILE A 113 12.59 7.94 12.34
CA ILE A 113 12.79 6.53 12.64
C ILE A 113 14.25 6.18 12.32
N LYS A 114 15.01 5.68 13.31
CA LYS A 114 16.31 5.02 13.05
C LYS A 114 16.00 3.67 12.41
N VAL A 115 16.28 3.55 11.12
CA VAL A 115 15.94 2.36 10.35
C VAL A 115 16.85 1.21 10.80
N THR A 116 16.24 0.08 11.13
CA THR A 116 16.94 -1.15 11.48
C THR A 116 16.81 -2.18 10.37
N HIS A 117 15.63 -2.27 9.74
CA HIS A 117 15.32 -3.23 8.69
C HIS A 117 14.57 -2.53 7.55
N SER A 118 14.82 -2.94 6.31
CA SER A 118 14.07 -2.53 5.13
C SER A 118 13.92 -3.71 4.17
N GLY A 119 12.70 -4.12 3.88
CA GLY A 119 12.44 -5.17 2.89
C GLY A 119 12.65 -4.70 1.46
N ILE A 120 13.13 -5.59 0.58
CA ILE A 120 13.21 -5.32 -0.86
C ILE A 120 11.95 -5.83 -1.56
N CYS A 121 11.25 -4.91 -2.23
CA CYS A 121 10.01 -5.18 -2.95
C CYS A 121 10.23 -5.11 -4.47
N GLY A 122 9.39 -5.83 -5.25
CA GLY A 122 9.37 -5.68 -6.70
C GLY A 122 9.08 -4.23 -7.14
N SER A 123 8.35 -3.47 -6.33
CA SER A 123 8.10 -2.04 -6.54
C SER A 123 9.36 -1.18 -6.47
N ASP A 124 10.39 -1.60 -5.72
CA ASP A 124 11.68 -0.90 -5.71
C ASP A 124 12.32 -0.99 -7.11
N LEU A 125 12.29 -2.18 -7.70
CA LEU A 125 12.87 -2.44 -9.03
C LEU A 125 12.10 -1.70 -10.13
N HIS A 126 10.76 -1.76 -10.10
CA HIS A 126 9.94 -1.04 -11.07
C HIS A 126 10.17 0.48 -11.00
N MET A 127 10.37 1.04 -9.80
CA MET A 127 10.69 2.46 -9.63
C MET A 127 12.12 2.78 -10.11
N LEU A 128 13.13 2.03 -9.67
CA LEU A 128 14.54 2.21 -10.07
C LEU A 128 14.79 2.05 -11.57
N ARG A 129 13.86 1.46 -12.32
CA ARG A 129 13.95 1.30 -13.77
C ARG A 129 13.00 2.17 -14.56
N SER A 130 12.29 3.10 -13.89
CA SER A 130 11.23 3.92 -14.51
C SER A 130 10.13 3.10 -15.21
N GLY A 131 9.84 1.88 -14.74
CA GLY A 131 8.92 0.95 -15.39
C GLY A 131 7.46 1.42 -15.40
N TRP A 132 7.05 2.18 -14.37
CA TRP A 132 5.71 2.78 -14.29
C TRP A 132 5.66 4.24 -14.75
N GLY A 133 6.72 4.69 -15.44
CA GLY A 133 6.94 6.08 -15.83
C GLY A 133 8.24 6.64 -15.25
N PRO A 134 8.66 7.85 -15.66
CA PRO A 134 9.91 8.44 -15.21
C PRO A 134 9.96 8.56 -13.68
N ALA A 135 10.93 7.89 -13.05
CA ALA A 135 11.14 8.04 -11.62
C ALA A 135 11.72 9.42 -11.31
N PRO A 136 11.36 10.03 -10.16
CA PRO A 136 11.90 11.30 -9.76
C PRO A 136 13.30 11.08 -9.15
N TYR A 137 14.33 10.86 -9.97
CA TYR A 137 15.72 10.81 -9.50
C TYR A 137 16.19 12.20 -8.96
N PRO A 138 17.18 12.27 -8.05
CA PRO A 138 17.74 11.18 -7.26
C PRO A 138 16.71 10.59 -6.27
N ILE A 139 16.71 9.29 -6.03
CA ILE A 139 15.69 8.60 -5.22
C ILE A 139 16.30 7.56 -4.26
N CYS A 140 15.87 7.57 -3.00
CA CYS A 140 16.05 6.41 -2.11
C CYS A 140 14.78 5.55 -2.16
N VAL A 141 14.91 4.26 -2.48
CA VAL A 141 13.79 3.31 -2.47
C VAL A 141 13.71 2.54 -1.13
N GLY A 142 12.82 1.55 -1.03
CA GLY A 142 12.54 0.83 0.21
C GLY A 142 11.30 1.37 0.92
N HIS A 143 10.27 0.54 1.06
CA HIS A 143 8.99 0.91 1.70
C HIS A 143 8.43 -0.19 2.61
N GLU A 144 9.34 -0.97 3.16
CA GLU A 144 9.08 -2.08 4.08
C GLU A 144 9.92 -1.84 5.33
N ILE A 145 9.72 -0.68 5.94
CA ILE A 145 10.66 -0.06 6.88
C ILE A 145 10.30 -0.47 8.29
N VAL A 146 11.28 -0.97 9.07
CA VAL A 146 11.16 -1.17 10.52
C VAL A 146 12.33 -0.51 11.23
N GLY A 147 12.05 0.15 12.35
CA GLY A 147 13.06 0.86 13.11
C GLY A 147 12.58 1.29 14.49
N VAL A 148 13.32 2.22 15.08
CA VAL A 148 13.02 2.79 16.39
C VAL A 148 12.68 4.27 16.21
N ALA A 149 11.57 4.72 16.80
CA ALA A 149 11.22 6.13 16.81
C ALA A 149 12.25 6.93 17.63
N VAL A 150 12.96 7.87 17.00
CA VAL A 150 14.03 8.68 17.61
C VAL A 150 13.67 10.16 17.74
N ARG A 151 12.64 10.62 17.03
CA ARG A 151 12.01 11.93 17.23
C ARG A 151 10.52 11.79 16.95
N VAL A 152 9.68 12.33 17.83
CA VAL A 152 8.22 12.26 17.70
C VAL A 152 7.67 13.67 17.85
N GLY A 153 6.88 14.11 16.87
CA GLY A 153 6.25 15.43 16.89
C GLY A 153 5.18 15.57 17.96
N SER A 154 4.94 16.81 18.40
CA SER A 154 3.98 17.11 19.47
C SER A 154 2.52 16.86 19.08
N GLU A 155 2.23 16.80 17.78
CA GLU A 155 0.92 16.49 17.21
C GLU A 155 0.90 15.08 16.59
N ALA A 156 1.90 14.24 16.88
CA ALA A 156 1.94 12.87 16.40
C ALA A 156 0.74 12.07 16.93
N SER A 157 0.12 11.30 16.04
CA SER A 157 -1.03 10.44 16.31
C SER A 157 -0.62 8.97 16.47
N GLY A 158 -1.59 8.09 16.74
CA GLY A 158 -1.35 6.65 16.83
C GLY A 158 -0.63 6.17 18.11
N GLY A 159 -0.41 7.08 19.07
CA GLY A 159 0.20 6.77 20.36
C GLY A 159 1.68 6.40 20.28
N ILE A 160 2.39 6.85 19.24
CA ILE A 160 3.83 6.64 19.06
C ILE A 160 4.61 7.44 20.10
N GLN A 161 5.62 6.80 20.69
CA GLN A 161 6.49 7.34 21.71
C GLN A 161 7.96 7.15 21.31
N LEU A 162 8.84 7.99 21.87
CA LEU A 162 10.28 7.82 21.70
C LEU A 162 10.71 6.43 22.18
N GLY A 163 11.49 5.72 21.37
CA GLY A 163 11.96 4.36 21.66
C GLY A 163 11.02 3.26 21.20
N ASP A 164 9.81 3.57 20.71
CA ASP A 164 8.91 2.55 20.16
C ASP A 164 9.53 1.89 18.92
N ARG A 165 9.33 0.57 18.83
CA ARG A 165 9.58 -0.17 17.58
C ARG A 165 8.42 0.06 16.62
N VAL A 166 8.72 0.70 15.49
CA VAL A 166 7.73 1.15 14.52
C VAL A 166 8.10 0.75 13.11
N GLY A 167 7.13 0.78 12.20
CA GLY A 167 7.36 0.59 10.78
C GLY A 167 6.46 1.44 9.89
N VAL A 168 6.88 1.55 8.64
CA VAL A 168 6.22 2.33 7.57
C VAL A 168 6.13 1.46 6.33
N GLY A 169 4.93 1.38 5.74
CA GLY A 169 4.64 0.60 4.56
C GLY A 169 4.83 1.37 3.24
N ALA A 170 4.09 0.96 2.21
CA ALA A 170 4.17 1.53 0.86
C ALA A 170 3.61 2.96 0.72
N GLN A 171 2.81 3.40 1.69
CA GLN A 171 2.19 4.72 1.73
C GLN A 171 2.69 5.49 2.95
N ALA A 172 3.00 6.76 2.74
CA ALA A 172 3.51 7.66 3.77
C ALA A 172 2.63 8.88 4.00
N ASP A 173 1.69 9.22 3.09
CA ASP A 173 0.73 10.28 3.34
C ASP A 173 -0.62 10.09 2.62
N SER A 174 -1.61 10.86 3.06
CA SER A 174 -2.93 11.04 2.43
C SER A 174 -3.42 12.47 2.66
N CYS A 175 -4.50 12.83 1.97
CA CYS A 175 -5.01 14.20 2.06
C CYS A 175 -5.38 14.63 3.49
N PHE A 176 -6.15 13.82 4.22
CA PHE A 176 -6.69 14.20 5.55
C PHE A 176 -7.25 15.64 5.57
N GLY A 177 -7.99 16.01 4.53
CA GLY A 177 -8.54 17.36 4.38
C GLY A 177 -7.60 18.40 3.74
N ARG A 178 -6.32 18.08 3.54
CA ARG A 178 -5.31 18.97 2.93
C ARG A 178 -5.33 18.89 1.40
N GLY A 179 -5.08 20.04 0.75
CA GLY A 179 -4.97 20.19 -0.71
C GLY A 179 -5.96 21.16 -1.34
N ALA A 180 -5.85 21.39 -2.66
CA ALA A 180 -6.53 22.47 -3.38
C ALA A 180 -8.08 22.40 -3.39
N SER A 181 -8.66 21.21 -3.24
CA SER A 181 -10.07 21.02 -2.89
C SER A 181 -10.18 20.80 -1.39
N ALA A 182 -10.66 21.81 -0.68
CA ALA A 182 -10.83 21.79 0.78
C ALA A 182 -11.83 20.69 1.18
N GLY A 183 -11.38 19.73 1.98
CA GLY A 183 -12.19 18.60 2.45
C GLY A 183 -11.45 17.27 2.38
N SER A 184 -11.78 16.39 3.33
CA SER A 184 -11.36 14.99 3.25
C SER A 184 -12.05 14.33 2.04
N CYS A 185 -11.40 13.35 1.42
CA CYS A 185 -12.04 12.58 0.34
C CYS A 185 -12.85 11.43 0.93
N GLY A 186 -13.84 10.92 0.19
CA GLY A 186 -14.71 9.84 0.66
C GLY A 186 -13.94 8.60 1.09
N GLU A 187 -12.86 8.25 0.38
CA GLU A 187 -12.03 7.09 0.71
C GLU A 187 -11.29 7.28 2.05
N CYS A 188 -10.82 8.48 2.36
CA CYS A 188 -10.21 8.77 3.65
C CYS A 188 -11.25 8.74 4.78
N ASP A 189 -12.45 9.27 4.53
CA ASP A 189 -13.54 9.32 5.52
C ASP A 189 -14.06 7.92 5.87
N GLU A 190 -14.01 6.99 4.92
CA GLU A 190 -14.36 5.58 5.10
C GLU A 190 -13.19 4.73 5.64
N GLY A 191 -12.03 5.34 5.94
CA GLY A 191 -10.83 4.65 6.45
C GLY A 191 -10.02 3.90 5.39
N SER A 192 -10.42 3.98 4.12
CA SER A 192 -9.73 3.40 2.96
C SER A 192 -8.66 4.33 2.39
N VAL A 193 -7.80 4.87 3.27
CA VAL A 193 -6.81 5.91 2.94
C VAL A 193 -5.81 5.51 1.85
N ASN A 194 -5.61 4.21 1.64
CA ASN A 194 -4.82 3.64 0.54
C ASN A 194 -5.43 3.83 -0.85
N TYR A 195 -6.71 4.12 -0.93
CA TYR A 195 -7.39 4.51 -2.17
C TYR A 195 -7.59 6.03 -2.28
N CYS A 196 -6.99 6.82 -1.39
CA CYS A 196 -7.03 8.27 -1.49
C CYS A 196 -6.48 8.72 -2.87
N PRO A 197 -7.21 9.53 -3.66
CA PRO A 197 -6.74 10.02 -4.95
C PRO A 197 -5.54 10.98 -4.84
N ARG A 198 -5.18 11.36 -3.60
CA ARG A 198 -4.02 12.18 -3.25
C ARG A 198 -3.08 11.45 -2.28
N ALA A 199 -3.05 10.12 -2.35
CA ALA A 199 -2.10 9.33 -1.59
C ALA A 199 -0.66 9.70 -1.98
N VAL A 200 0.24 9.66 -1.01
CA VAL A 200 1.67 9.87 -1.19
C VAL A 200 2.39 8.59 -0.81
N HIS A 201 3.19 8.07 -1.74
CA HIS A 201 4.00 6.88 -1.52
C HIS A 201 5.24 7.19 -0.69
N THR A 202 5.77 6.17 -0.01
CA THR A 202 6.93 6.29 0.87
C THR A 202 8.21 6.73 0.16
N TYR A 203 8.30 6.48 -1.15
CA TYR A 203 9.29 7.05 -2.05
C TYR A 203 8.65 7.34 -3.41
N GLY A 204 9.34 8.13 -4.25
CA GLY A 204 8.92 8.37 -5.63
C GLY A 204 7.79 9.38 -5.80
N GLY A 205 7.48 10.18 -4.78
CA GLY A 205 6.49 11.25 -4.80
C GLY A 205 6.91 12.47 -3.99
N PHE A 206 5.91 13.28 -3.62
CA PHE A 206 6.09 14.52 -2.86
C PHE A 206 5.00 14.62 -1.78
N HIS A 207 5.41 14.99 -0.57
CA HIS A 207 4.50 15.30 0.52
C HIS A 207 3.73 16.60 0.24
N PHE A 208 2.64 16.84 0.98
CA PHE A 208 1.83 18.04 0.83
C PHE A 208 2.58 19.35 1.13
N ASN A 209 3.66 19.27 1.91
CA ASN A 209 4.55 20.40 2.18
C ASN A 209 5.62 20.62 1.09
N GLY A 210 5.59 19.83 0.00
CA GLY A 210 6.53 19.91 -1.13
C GLY A 210 7.83 19.12 -0.97
N GLY A 211 8.08 18.54 0.20
CA GLY A 211 9.25 17.69 0.42
C GLY A 211 9.18 16.39 -0.38
N LYS A 212 10.31 15.98 -0.95
CA LYS A 212 10.41 14.72 -1.68
C LYS A 212 10.35 13.54 -0.73
N THR A 213 9.60 12.50 -1.09
CA THR A 213 9.53 11.25 -0.32
C THR A 213 10.77 10.41 -0.57
N MET A 214 11.44 9.97 0.49
CA MET A 214 12.66 9.16 0.43
C MET A 214 12.46 7.88 1.25
N GLY A 215 12.81 6.73 0.67
CA GLY A 215 12.57 5.41 1.22
C GLY A 215 13.49 5.00 2.36
N GLY A 216 13.43 3.71 2.70
CA GLY A 216 14.06 3.11 3.88
C GLY A 216 15.33 2.31 3.61
N HIS A 217 15.87 2.28 2.39
CA HIS A 217 17.23 1.74 2.15
C HIS A 217 18.29 2.75 2.63
N ALA A 218 18.17 3.14 3.90
CA ALA A 218 18.77 4.30 4.52
C ALA A 218 18.99 4.08 6.03
N THR A 219 19.69 5.02 6.68
CA THR A 219 19.91 5.06 8.14
C THR A 219 18.70 5.59 8.90
N TYR A 220 17.95 6.53 8.32
CA TYR A 220 16.78 7.16 8.92
C TYR A 220 15.66 7.38 7.91
N HIS A 221 14.43 7.43 8.41
CA HIS A 221 13.24 7.75 7.62
C HIS A 221 12.32 8.70 8.39
N ARG A 222 11.75 9.70 7.69
CA ARG A 222 10.79 10.67 8.25
C ARG A 222 9.42 10.44 7.65
N CYS A 223 8.41 10.23 8.50
CA CYS A 223 7.05 9.91 8.06
C CYS A 223 6.00 10.59 8.94
N PRO A 224 4.90 11.11 8.37
CA PRO A 224 3.70 11.47 9.13
C PRO A 224 3.20 10.31 9.99
N SER A 225 3.03 10.56 11.29
CA SER A 225 2.65 9.56 12.31
C SER A 225 1.41 8.72 11.98
N ALA A 226 0.48 9.24 11.17
CA ALA A 226 -0.72 8.52 10.74
C ALA A 226 -0.40 7.22 9.96
N PHE A 227 0.77 7.14 9.33
CA PHE A 227 1.25 5.97 8.58
C PHE A 227 2.35 5.19 9.31
N VAL A 228 2.70 5.62 10.51
CA VAL A 228 3.66 4.92 11.38
C VAL A 228 2.90 3.90 12.23
N ILE A 229 3.29 2.63 12.10
CA ILE A 229 2.63 1.51 12.76
C ILE A 229 3.55 0.92 13.82
N LYS A 230 3.08 0.76 15.05
CA LYS A 230 3.84 0.01 16.07
C LYS A 230 3.98 -1.44 15.65
N ILE A 231 5.18 -1.99 15.76
CA ILE A 231 5.44 -3.41 15.52
C ILE A 231 5.19 -4.16 16.83
N PRO A 232 4.28 -5.16 16.86
CA PRO A 232 3.97 -5.88 18.09
C PRO A 232 5.17 -6.68 18.60
N ASP A 233 5.24 -6.92 19.91
CA ASP A 233 6.36 -7.63 20.54
C ASP A 233 6.54 -9.06 20.01
N GLY A 234 5.44 -9.73 19.68
CA GLY A 234 5.41 -11.10 19.17
C GLY A 234 5.83 -11.28 17.71
N LEU A 235 6.24 -10.20 17.02
CA LEU A 235 6.68 -10.24 15.63
C LEU A 235 8.10 -9.68 15.50
N ALA A 236 9.00 -10.47 14.92
CA ALA A 236 10.39 -10.06 14.70
C ALA A 236 10.45 -8.94 13.63
N SER A 237 11.47 -8.08 13.68
CA SER A 237 11.58 -6.94 12.77
C SER A 237 11.78 -7.37 11.33
N GLU A 238 12.60 -8.41 11.12
CA GLU A 238 12.85 -9.04 9.82
C GLU A 238 11.60 -9.69 9.23
N ASP A 239 10.68 -10.15 10.08
CA ASP A 239 9.39 -10.71 9.65
C ASP A 239 8.38 -9.60 9.35
N ALA A 240 8.34 -8.57 10.18
CA ALA A 240 7.40 -7.46 10.07
C ALA A 240 7.66 -6.55 8.85
N ALA A 241 8.93 -6.30 8.54
CA ALA A 241 9.34 -5.44 7.42
C ALA A 241 8.62 -5.80 6.10
N PRO A 242 8.75 -7.03 5.57
CA PRO A 242 8.11 -7.40 4.31
C PRO A 242 6.58 -7.49 4.37
N MET A 243 6.00 -7.53 5.58
CA MET A 243 4.55 -7.53 5.75
C MET A 243 3.93 -6.14 5.54
N LEU A 244 4.66 -5.06 5.83
CA LEU A 244 4.18 -3.67 5.70
C LEU A 244 3.81 -3.25 4.27
N CYS A 245 4.25 -4.01 3.27
CA CYS A 245 3.81 -3.87 1.88
C CYS A 245 3.33 -5.21 1.32
N GLY A 246 4.24 -6.15 1.06
CA GLY A 246 3.90 -7.42 0.39
C GLY A 246 2.89 -8.27 1.16
N GLY A 247 2.98 -8.30 2.49
CA GLY A 247 2.02 -9.02 3.33
C GLY A 247 0.63 -8.40 3.28
N VAL A 248 0.52 -7.10 3.57
CA VAL A 248 -0.79 -6.43 3.61
C VAL A 248 -1.46 -6.41 2.23
N THR A 249 -0.68 -6.32 1.15
CA THR A 249 -1.15 -6.34 -0.24
C THR A 249 -1.93 -7.61 -0.58
N VAL A 250 -1.57 -8.76 0.01
CA VAL A 250 -2.32 -10.02 -0.19
C VAL A 250 -3.32 -10.26 0.94
N TYR A 251 -3.04 -9.81 2.16
CA TYR A 251 -3.94 -9.92 3.29
C TYR A 251 -5.26 -9.16 3.06
N SER A 252 -5.18 -7.90 2.63
CA SER A 252 -6.35 -7.04 2.38
C SER A 252 -7.38 -7.71 1.46
N PRO A 253 -7.03 -8.17 0.25
CA PRO A 253 -8.01 -8.80 -0.63
C PRO A 253 -8.45 -10.19 -0.14
N LEU A 254 -7.61 -10.96 0.54
CA LEU A 254 -8.04 -12.23 1.16
C LEU A 254 -9.14 -11.98 2.19
N ARG A 255 -8.92 -11.03 3.11
CA ARG A 255 -9.89 -10.65 4.13
C ARG A 255 -11.15 -10.06 3.50
N PHE A 256 -11.01 -9.12 2.57
CA PHE A 256 -12.14 -8.43 1.92
C PHE A 256 -13.00 -9.36 1.02
N ARG A 257 -12.43 -10.46 0.52
CA ARG A 257 -13.16 -11.49 -0.23
C ARG A 257 -13.66 -12.65 0.63
N GLY A 258 -13.40 -12.60 1.95
CA GLY A 258 -13.86 -13.60 2.90
C GLY A 258 -13.14 -14.94 2.77
N ALA A 259 -11.83 -14.93 2.48
CA ALA A 259 -11.00 -16.12 2.63
C ALA A 259 -11.10 -16.64 4.07
N GLY A 260 -11.32 -17.95 4.22
CA GLY A 260 -11.58 -18.60 5.50
C GLY A 260 -12.40 -19.88 5.33
N PRO A 261 -13.00 -20.42 6.41
CA PRO A 261 -13.70 -21.70 6.36
C PRO A 261 -14.76 -21.76 5.25
N GLY A 262 -14.81 -22.90 4.55
CA GLY A 262 -15.67 -23.11 3.38
C GLY A 262 -15.10 -22.58 2.06
N LYS A 263 -13.91 -21.95 2.05
CA LYS A 263 -13.29 -21.39 0.84
C LYS A 263 -12.10 -22.19 0.33
N THR A 264 -12.04 -22.34 -0.99
CA THR A 264 -10.82 -22.70 -1.72
C THR A 264 -10.17 -21.44 -2.26
N VAL A 265 -8.90 -21.21 -1.89
CA VAL A 265 -8.11 -20.05 -2.31
C VAL A 265 -6.97 -20.50 -3.23
N GLY A 266 -6.85 -19.88 -4.40
CA GLY A 266 -5.74 -20.07 -5.33
C GLY A 266 -4.77 -18.89 -5.28
N ILE A 267 -3.47 -19.17 -5.22
CA ILE A 267 -2.43 -18.15 -5.24
C ILE A 267 -1.60 -18.29 -6.51
N VAL A 268 -1.77 -17.35 -7.44
CA VAL A 268 -1.08 -17.35 -8.73
C VAL A 268 0.23 -16.57 -8.63
N GLY A 269 1.32 -17.26 -8.96
CA GLY A 269 2.69 -16.80 -8.77
C GLY A 269 3.12 -16.89 -7.32
N VAL A 270 3.94 -17.88 -6.95
CA VAL A 270 4.44 -18.02 -5.57
C VAL A 270 5.85 -17.42 -5.48
N GLY A 271 5.88 -16.09 -5.34
CA GLY A 271 7.09 -15.28 -5.13
C GLY A 271 7.00 -14.48 -3.83
N GLY A 272 7.54 -13.25 -3.85
CA GLY A 272 7.53 -12.36 -2.68
C GLY A 272 6.14 -12.07 -2.12
N LEU A 273 5.13 -11.83 -2.96
CA LEU A 273 3.73 -11.69 -2.51
C LEU A 273 3.04 -13.05 -2.34
N GLY A 274 3.25 -13.97 -3.29
CA GLY A 274 2.53 -15.25 -3.29
C GLY A 274 2.79 -16.13 -2.08
N HIS A 275 4.01 -16.11 -1.51
CA HIS A 275 4.27 -16.88 -0.28
C HIS A 275 3.43 -16.34 0.91
N PHE A 276 3.28 -15.02 1.03
CA PHE A 276 2.33 -14.43 1.98
C PHE A 276 0.89 -14.84 1.68
N GLY A 277 0.52 -14.92 0.40
CA GLY A 277 -0.82 -15.35 -0.01
C GLY A 277 -1.16 -16.75 0.51
N VAL A 278 -0.19 -17.69 0.44
CA VAL A 278 -0.34 -19.04 0.99
C VAL A 278 -0.46 -18.98 2.51
N LEU A 279 0.49 -18.32 3.18
CA LEU A 279 0.54 -18.21 4.64
C LEU A 279 -0.74 -17.60 5.23
N PHE A 280 -1.22 -16.48 4.67
CA PHE A 280 -2.42 -15.81 5.16
C PHE A 280 -3.70 -16.53 4.80
N ALA A 281 -3.81 -17.15 3.62
CA ALA A 281 -4.99 -17.96 3.30
C ALA A 281 -5.15 -19.13 4.29
N ARG A 282 -4.04 -19.75 4.70
CA ARG A 282 -4.04 -20.78 5.75
C ARG A 282 -4.35 -20.22 7.13
N ALA A 283 -3.73 -19.09 7.52
CA ALA A 283 -3.98 -18.46 8.81
C ALA A 283 -5.42 -17.96 8.98
N LEU A 284 -6.09 -17.59 7.88
CA LEU A 284 -7.51 -17.23 7.85
C LEU A 284 -8.44 -18.46 7.91
N GLY A 285 -7.90 -19.67 7.81
CA GLY A 285 -8.65 -20.92 7.92
C GLY A 285 -9.35 -21.35 6.63
N ALA A 286 -8.81 -21.01 5.45
CA ALA A 286 -9.31 -21.55 4.19
C ALA A 286 -9.29 -23.09 4.20
N ASP A 287 -10.38 -23.73 3.79
CA ASP A 287 -10.49 -25.20 3.73
C ASP A 287 -9.45 -25.80 2.78
N ARG A 288 -9.12 -25.07 1.71
CA ARG A 288 -8.14 -25.48 0.72
C ARG A 288 -7.37 -24.29 0.16
N VAL A 289 -6.05 -24.41 0.11
CA VAL A 289 -5.13 -23.44 -0.49
C VAL A 289 -4.36 -24.13 -1.62
N VAL A 290 -4.36 -23.51 -2.79
CA VAL A 290 -3.71 -24.03 -3.99
C VAL A 290 -2.64 -23.06 -4.45
N GLY A 291 -1.38 -23.48 -4.43
CA GLY A 291 -0.29 -22.74 -5.06
C GLY A 291 -0.30 -22.97 -6.57
N ILE A 292 -0.16 -21.90 -7.35
CA ILE A 292 -0.17 -21.98 -8.81
C ILE A 292 1.05 -21.23 -9.32
N SER A 293 1.90 -21.90 -10.09
CA SER A 293 3.11 -21.30 -10.66
C SER A 293 3.51 -22.02 -11.93
N ARG A 294 4.43 -21.43 -12.71
CA ARG A 294 4.83 -21.98 -14.00
C ARG A 294 5.55 -23.32 -13.88
N LYS A 295 6.63 -23.33 -13.11
CA LYS A 295 7.50 -24.47 -12.88
C LYS A 295 7.09 -25.21 -11.61
N ALA A 296 7.52 -26.47 -11.49
CA ALA A 296 7.28 -27.31 -10.31
C ALA A 296 8.34 -27.15 -9.20
N ASP A 297 9.38 -26.33 -9.43
CA ASP A 297 10.55 -26.18 -8.56
C ASP A 297 10.24 -25.64 -7.15
N LYS A 298 9.08 -24.99 -6.97
CA LYS A 298 8.61 -24.48 -5.67
C LYS A 298 7.54 -25.35 -5.01
N ARG A 299 7.18 -26.50 -5.58
CA ARG A 299 6.08 -27.34 -5.11
C ARG A 299 6.25 -27.68 -3.62
N ASP A 300 7.39 -28.25 -3.25
CA ASP A 300 7.61 -28.74 -1.89
C ASP A 300 7.62 -27.60 -0.86
N GLU A 301 8.26 -26.47 -1.20
CA GLU A 301 8.28 -25.27 -0.36
C GLU A 301 6.86 -24.73 -0.13
N VAL A 302 6.02 -24.70 -1.18
CA VAL A 302 4.65 -24.20 -1.10
C VAL A 302 3.74 -25.13 -0.30
N LEU A 303 3.91 -26.44 -0.43
CA LEU A 303 3.22 -27.41 0.42
C LEU A 303 3.68 -27.30 1.89
N GLN A 304 4.98 -27.06 2.12
CA GLN A 304 5.52 -26.84 3.47
C GLN A 304 4.97 -25.56 4.13
N MET A 305 4.67 -24.52 3.35
CA MET A 305 3.97 -23.31 3.84
C MET A 305 2.50 -23.56 4.21
N GLY A 306 1.97 -24.74 3.88
CA GLY A 306 0.61 -25.16 4.23
C GLY A 306 -0.37 -25.17 3.06
N ALA A 307 0.06 -24.98 1.81
CA ALA A 307 -0.83 -25.24 0.68
C ALA A 307 -1.23 -26.73 0.64
N ASP A 308 -2.48 -27.01 0.29
CA ASP A 308 -3.01 -28.38 0.18
C ASP A 308 -2.73 -28.98 -1.20
N ALA A 309 -2.47 -28.13 -2.20
CA ALA A 309 -2.18 -28.55 -3.56
C ALA A 309 -1.28 -27.53 -4.28
N TYR A 310 -0.65 -28.00 -5.36
CA TYR A 310 0.18 -27.20 -6.23
C TYR A 310 -0.12 -27.50 -7.70
N ILE A 311 -0.22 -26.47 -8.53
CA ILE A 311 -0.41 -26.55 -9.98
C ILE A 311 0.81 -25.96 -10.68
N SER A 312 1.42 -26.74 -11.58
CA SER A 312 2.52 -26.30 -12.45
C SER A 312 2.01 -26.05 -13.86
N THR A 313 1.84 -24.78 -14.28
CA THR A 313 1.21 -24.48 -15.58
C THR A 313 2.03 -24.93 -16.80
N ASP A 314 3.35 -25.07 -16.66
CA ASP A 314 4.23 -25.56 -17.73
C ASP A 314 4.40 -27.09 -17.68
N GLY A 315 4.12 -27.72 -16.53
CA GLY A 315 4.38 -29.14 -16.28
C GLY A 315 3.15 -30.03 -16.40
N ASP A 316 1.97 -29.49 -16.10
CA ASP A 316 0.72 -30.23 -16.00
C ASP A 316 -0.14 -29.94 -17.25
N ALA A 317 -0.05 -30.78 -18.30
CA ALA A 317 -0.59 -30.47 -19.64
C ALA A 317 -2.08 -30.07 -19.68
N ASP A 318 -2.91 -30.59 -18.78
CA ASP A 318 -4.36 -30.35 -18.71
C ASP A 318 -4.80 -29.58 -17.44
N TRP A 319 -3.88 -28.88 -16.76
CA TRP A 319 -4.14 -28.25 -15.46
C TRP A 319 -5.40 -27.39 -15.41
N ALA A 320 -5.65 -26.60 -16.45
CA ALA A 320 -6.78 -25.69 -16.50
C ALA A 320 -8.11 -26.44 -16.58
N LYS A 321 -8.13 -27.57 -17.28
CA LYS A 321 -9.31 -28.43 -17.45
C LYS A 321 -9.57 -29.26 -16.18
N GLU A 322 -8.52 -29.85 -15.61
CA GLU A 322 -8.63 -30.69 -14.41
C GLU A 322 -9.02 -29.91 -13.16
N ASN A 323 -8.64 -28.64 -13.09
CA ASN A 323 -8.93 -27.76 -11.95
C ASN A 323 -10.04 -26.74 -12.25
N ALA A 324 -10.76 -26.90 -13.37
CA ALA A 324 -11.81 -25.97 -13.79
C ALA A 324 -12.89 -25.82 -12.70
N LYS A 325 -13.33 -24.59 -12.47
CA LYS A 325 -14.44 -24.26 -11.56
C LYS A 325 -14.29 -24.80 -10.13
N SER A 326 -13.07 -24.85 -9.60
CA SER A 326 -12.76 -25.40 -8.28
C SER A 326 -12.44 -24.36 -7.20
N ILE A 327 -12.08 -23.13 -7.59
CA ILE A 327 -11.53 -22.10 -6.68
C ILE A 327 -12.54 -20.98 -6.43
N ASP A 328 -12.72 -20.52 -5.18
CA ASP A 328 -13.56 -19.35 -4.85
C ASP A 328 -12.84 -18.03 -5.11
N ILE A 329 -11.60 -17.94 -4.65
CA ILE A 329 -10.83 -16.70 -4.60
C ILE A 329 -9.47 -16.99 -5.20
N ILE A 330 -9.09 -16.23 -6.24
CA ILE A 330 -7.72 -16.25 -6.76
C ILE A 330 -7.07 -14.92 -6.43
N ILE A 331 -5.90 -14.96 -5.79
CA ILE A 331 -5.01 -13.80 -5.67
C ILE A 331 -3.87 -13.98 -6.67
N SER A 332 -3.77 -13.06 -7.63
CA SER A 332 -2.73 -13.08 -8.66
C SER A 332 -1.65 -12.06 -8.37
N THR A 333 -0.45 -12.56 -8.09
CA THR A 333 0.73 -11.77 -7.77
C THR A 333 1.69 -11.63 -8.95
N VAL A 334 1.30 -12.16 -10.12
CA VAL A 334 2.12 -12.15 -11.32
C VAL A 334 2.19 -10.73 -11.90
N SER A 335 3.41 -10.23 -12.04
CA SER A 335 3.74 -8.97 -12.70
C SER A 335 4.17 -9.20 -14.15
N SER A 336 3.28 -9.78 -14.97
CA SER A 336 3.46 -9.89 -16.42
C SER A 336 2.12 -9.94 -17.15
N SER A 337 2.02 -9.17 -18.22
CA SER A 337 0.88 -9.14 -19.15
C SER A 337 0.68 -10.44 -19.93
N ARG A 338 1.69 -11.32 -19.97
CA ARG A 338 1.70 -12.58 -20.72
C ARG A 338 1.15 -13.78 -19.95
N MET A 339 0.64 -13.57 -18.74
CA MET A 339 0.06 -14.65 -17.96
C MET A 339 -1.20 -15.23 -18.62
N PRO A 340 -1.48 -16.55 -18.51
CA PRO A 340 -2.67 -17.20 -19.10
C PRO A 340 -3.93 -16.84 -18.30
N LEU A 341 -4.34 -15.57 -18.39
CA LEU A 341 -5.41 -14.99 -17.58
C LEU A 341 -6.76 -15.67 -17.84
N GLN A 342 -7.04 -16.05 -19.09
CA GLN A 342 -8.28 -16.74 -19.44
C GLN A 342 -8.40 -18.09 -18.74
N GLU A 343 -7.32 -18.85 -18.69
CA GLU A 343 -7.25 -20.15 -18.03
C GLU A 343 -7.39 -19.99 -16.51
N TYR A 344 -6.77 -18.97 -15.91
CA TYR A 344 -6.97 -18.66 -14.49
C TYR A 344 -8.41 -18.27 -14.16
N LEU A 345 -9.08 -17.49 -15.01
CA LEU A 345 -10.51 -17.21 -14.85
C LEU A 345 -11.36 -18.49 -14.96
N GLY A 346 -10.93 -19.46 -15.78
CA GLY A 346 -11.57 -20.77 -15.90
C GLY A 346 -11.48 -21.67 -14.65
N LEU A 347 -10.49 -21.43 -13.78
CA LEU A 347 -10.38 -22.13 -12.50
C LEU A 347 -11.44 -21.72 -11.49
N LEU A 348 -12.01 -20.51 -11.63
CA LEU A 348 -12.99 -19.99 -10.68
C LEU A 348 -14.32 -20.73 -10.78
N ARG A 349 -14.85 -21.14 -9.63
CA ARG A 349 -16.22 -21.63 -9.53
C ARG A 349 -17.22 -20.50 -9.80
N ARG A 350 -18.50 -20.85 -9.93
CA ARG A 350 -19.56 -19.84 -10.08
C ARG A 350 -19.48 -18.82 -8.94
N ASP A 351 -19.57 -17.53 -9.26
CA ASP A 351 -19.42 -16.41 -8.31
C ASP A 351 -18.02 -16.19 -7.72
N GLY A 352 -17.02 -16.93 -8.20
CA GLY A 352 -15.63 -16.78 -7.81
C GLY A 352 -15.05 -15.41 -8.17
N THR A 353 -13.95 -15.03 -7.52
CA THR A 353 -13.31 -13.72 -7.72
C THR A 353 -11.82 -13.90 -8.00
N PHE A 354 -11.35 -13.33 -9.11
CA PHE A 354 -9.95 -13.11 -9.40
C PHE A 354 -9.56 -11.71 -8.94
N VAL A 355 -8.55 -11.60 -8.07
CA VAL A 355 -8.01 -10.34 -7.59
C VAL A 355 -6.57 -10.19 -8.11
N GLN A 356 -6.35 -9.20 -8.94
CA GLN A 356 -5.01 -8.84 -9.41
C GLN A 356 -4.34 -7.91 -8.39
N VAL A 357 -3.14 -8.29 -7.96
CA VAL A 357 -2.27 -7.43 -7.13
C VAL A 357 -0.88 -7.22 -7.75
N GLY A 358 -0.46 -8.06 -8.70
CA GLY A 358 0.73 -7.80 -9.51
C GLY A 358 0.50 -6.64 -10.48
N ASN A 359 1.49 -5.77 -10.67
CA ASN A 359 1.38 -4.60 -11.55
C ASN A 359 2.46 -4.62 -12.64
N PRO A 360 2.22 -5.30 -13.78
CA PRO A 360 3.20 -5.38 -14.86
C PRO A 360 3.51 -4.02 -15.47
N ASP A 361 4.77 -3.82 -15.86
CA ASP A 361 5.25 -2.75 -16.71
C ASP A 361 5.50 -3.20 -18.17
N ASP A 362 5.18 -4.46 -18.50
CA ASP A 362 5.45 -5.09 -19.81
C ASP A 362 4.27 -5.05 -20.80
N GLY A 363 3.10 -4.51 -20.41
CA GLY A 363 1.94 -4.38 -21.30
C GLY A 363 0.57 -4.44 -20.62
N GLN A 364 -0.48 -4.61 -21.43
CA GLN A 364 -1.87 -4.69 -20.99
C GLN A 364 -2.37 -6.14 -20.95
N PHE A 365 -3.34 -6.43 -20.09
CA PHE A 365 -4.03 -7.72 -20.10
C PHE A 365 -4.99 -7.85 -21.29
N SER A 366 -5.07 -9.05 -21.85
CA SER A 366 -6.08 -9.41 -22.85
C SER A 366 -6.67 -10.79 -22.52
N PHE A 367 -7.99 -10.93 -22.67
CA PHE A 367 -8.69 -12.20 -22.45
C PHE A 367 -10.06 -12.17 -23.15
N HIS A 368 -10.61 -13.34 -23.48
CA HIS A 368 -11.97 -13.43 -24.00
C HIS A 368 -13.01 -13.22 -22.89
N PRO A 369 -14.13 -12.50 -23.13
CA PRO A 369 -15.16 -12.30 -22.10
C PRO A 369 -15.91 -13.57 -21.66
N GLY A 370 -15.85 -14.65 -22.44
CA GLY A 370 -16.62 -15.88 -22.24
C GLY A 370 -16.55 -16.48 -20.82
N PRO A 371 -15.35 -16.64 -20.20
CA PRO A 371 -15.21 -17.14 -18.83
C PRO A 371 -15.96 -16.28 -17.80
N LEU A 372 -15.94 -14.95 -17.93
CA LEU A 372 -16.67 -14.04 -17.02
C LEU A 372 -18.17 -14.33 -17.07
N LEU A 373 -18.72 -14.44 -18.28
CA LEU A 373 -20.15 -14.63 -18.51
C LEU A 373 -20.63 -16.02 -18.09
N ALA A 374 -19.89 -17.07 -18.45
CA ALA A 374 -20.27 -18.46 -18.20
C ALA A 374 -20.27 -18.82 -16.70
N GLY A 375 -19.39 -18.19 -15.92
CA GLY A 375 -19.24 -18.45 -14.48
C GLY A 375 -19.83 -17.39 -13.57
N ARG A 376 -20.32 -16.25 -14.11
CA ARG A 376 -20.63 -15.05 -13.29
C ARG A 376 -19.47 -14.71 -12.34
N VAL A 377 -18.24 -14.83 -12.84
CA VAL A 377 -17.03 -14.60 -12.04
C VAL A 377 -16.66 -13.11 -12.10
N LYS A 378 -15.95 -12.66 -11.07
CA LYS A 378 -15.52 -11.27 -10.91
C LYS A 378 -14.01 -11.17 -11.18
N MET A 379 -13.59 -10.09 -11.83
CA MET A 379 -12.19 -9.67 -11.88
C MET A 379 -12.09 -8.29 -11.24
N THR A 380 -11.15 -8.12 -10.32
CA THR A 380 -10.95 -6.89 -9.55
C THR A 380 -9.47 -6.68 -9.27
N GLY A 381 -9.10 -5.51 -8.77
CA GLY A 381 -7.77 -5.19 -8.29
C GLY A 381 -7.77 -4.96 -6.78
N SER A 382 -6.59 -4.96 -6.18
CA SER A 382 -6.37 -4.49 -4.81
C SER A 382 -4.98 -3.86 -4.72
N ALA A 383 -4.89 -2.74 -4.00
CA ALA A 383 -3.64 -2.00 -3.84
C ALA A 383 -3.34 -1.85 -2.34
N ILE A 384 -2.19 -2.40 -1.93
CA ILE A 384 -1.62 -2.30 -0.58
C ILE A 384 -2.66 -2.60 0.52
N GLY A 385 -2.59 -1.90 1.65
CA GLY A 385 -3.67 -1.83 2.64
C GLY A 385 -3.53 -0.57 3.48
N SER A 386 -4.61 -0.18 4.13
CA SER A 386 -4.64 0.94 5.07
C SER A 386 -3.82 0.64 6.34
N PRO A 387 -3.39 1.68 7.10
CA PRO A 387 -2.82 1.51 8.44
C PRO A 387 -3.64 0.61 9.37
N ALA A 388 -4.97 0.61 9.24
CA ALA A 388 -5.85 -0.25 10.03
C ALA A 388 -5.73 -1.72 9.62
N GLU A 389 -5.67 -2.00 8.31
CA GLU A 389 -5.48 -3.36 7.79
C GLU A 389 -4.09 -3.91 8.11
N ILE A 390 -3.04 -3.07 8.15
CA ILE A 390 -1.70 -3.49 8.58
C ILE A 390 -1.73 -3.94 10.05
N ARG A 391 -2.39 -3.18 10.94
CA ARG A 391 -2.52 -3.55 12.35
C ARG A 391 -3.30 -4.87 12.52
N ASP A 392 -4.42 -5.02 11.81
CA ASP A 392 -5.22 -6.25 11.82
C ASP A 392 -4.44 -7.47 11.30
N MET A 393 -3.64 -7.30 10.24
CA MET A 393 -2.74 -8.33 9.72
C MET A 393 -1.66 -8.71 10.75
N PHE A 394 -1.06 -7.74 11.42
CA PHE A 394 -0.08 -8.01 12.48
C PHE A 394 -0.71 -8.77 13.65
N ASP A 395 -1.92 -8.38 14.07
CA ASP A 395 -2.66 -9.08 15.12
C ASP A 395 -2.96 -10.54 14.72
N LEU A 396 -3.36 -10.79 13.47
CA LEU A 396 -3.51 -12.17 12.97
C LEU A 396 -2.16 -12.91 12.98
N SER A 397 -1.09 -12.24 12.54
CA SER A 397 0.23 -12.85 12.43
C SER A 397 0.76 -13.30 13.79
N VAL A 398 0.59 -12.47 14.83
CA VAL A 398 0.94 -12.84 16.20
C VAL A 398 0.04 -13.97 16.72
N ARG A 399 -1.28 -13.89 16.53
CA ARG A 399 -2.23 -14.89 17.04
C ARG A 399 -2.07 -16.27 16.40
N GLN A 400 -1.74 -16.33 15.10
CA GLN A 400 -1.63 -17.58 14.34
C GLN A 400 -0.17 -18.01 14.13
N GLY A 401 0.81 -17.24 14.63
CA GLY A 401 2.22 -17.52 14.44
C GLY A 401 2.67 -17.47 12.97
N VAL A 402 2.10 -16.56 12.18
CA VAL A 402 2.46 -16.41 10.76
C VAL A 402 3.87 -15.84 10.66
N LYS A 403 4.77 -16.58 10.02
CA LYS A 403 6.15 -16.17 9.77
C LYS A 403 6.46 -16.20 8.27
N PRO A 404 6.92 -15.09 7.67
CA PRO A 404 7.38 -15.08 6.30
C PRO A 404 8.69 -15.84 6.14
N TRP A 405 9.00 -16.21 4.90
CA TRP A 405 10.27 -16.84 4.57
C TRP A 405 11.23 -15.76 4.09
N VAL A 406 12.09 -15.33 5.01
CA VAL A 406 12.98 -14.18 4.85
C VAL A 406 14.44 -14.63 4.84
N GLN A 407 15.23 -13.99 3.99
CA GLN A 407 16.69 -14.07 4.01
C GLN A 407 17.21 -12.67 4.33
N VAL A 408 17.82 -12.54 5.50
CA VAL A 408 18.42 -11.28 5.95
C VAL A 408 19.72 -11.01 5.19
N ARG A 409 19.93 -9.76 4.81
CA ARG A 409 21.14 -9.26 4.14
C ARG A 409 21.60 -7.96 4.81
N PRO A 410 22.90 -7.66 4.88
CA PRO A 410 23.36 -6.35 5.33
C PRO A 410 22.82 -5.22 4.44
N MET A 411 22.51 -4.05 4.99
CA MET A 411 22.09 -2.87 4.20
C MET A 411 23.18 -2.47 3.19
N ALA A 412 24.45 -2.68 3.52
CA ALA A 412 25.57 -2.46 2.61
C ALA A 412 25.49 -3.30 1.32
N ASP A 413 24.76 -4.42 1.33
CA ASP A 413 24.58 -5.31 0.17
C ASP A 413 23.40 -4.88 -0.74
N ALA A 414 22.74 -3.73 -0.49
CA ALA A 414 21.51 -3.35 -1.20
C ALA A 414 21.60 -3.47 -2.73
N ASN A 415 22.68 -3.00 -3.33
CA ASN A 415 22.91 -3.10 -4.78
C ASN A 415 22.94 -4.57 -5.27
N ALA A 416 23.68 -5.45 -4.59
CA ALA A 416 23.74 -6.86 -4.95
C ALA A 416 22.39 -7.56 -4.72
N ALA A 417 21.70 -7.21 -3.63
CA ALA A 417 20.41 -7.76 -3.29
C ALA A 417 19.31 -7.37 -4.30
N ILE A 418 19.32 -6.13 -4.81
CA ILE A 418 18.41 -5.68 -5.89
C ILE A 418 18.61 -6.51 -7.17
N VAL A 419 19.86 -6.74 -7.58
CA VAL A 419 20.19 -7.55 -8.77
C VAL A 419 19.73 -9.00 -8.59
N ASP A 420 19.91 -9.56 -7.39
CA ASP A 420 19.42 -10.90 -7.06
C ASP A 420 17.89 -11.01 -7.12
N VAL A 421 17.17 -10.00 -6.61
CA VAL A 421 15.70 -9.93 -6.66
C VAL A 421 15.22 -9.86 -8.11
N GLU A 422 15.87 -9.06 -8.96
CA GLU A 422 15.56 -9.00 -10.39
C GLU A 422 15.76 -10.36 -11.07
N ALA A 423 16.81 -11.09 -10.69
CA ALA A 423 17.09 -12.44 -11.16
C ALA A 423 16.17 -13.53 -10.56
N GLY A 424 15.23 -13.17 -9.67
CA GLY A 424 14.29 -14.10 -9.05
C GLY A 424 14.92 -15.11 -8.07
N LYS A 425 16.08 -14.75 -7.50
CA LYS A 425 16.83 -15.61 -6.56
C LYS A 425 16.22 -15.73 -5.16
N PRO A 426 15.53 -14.73 -4.58
CA PRO A 426 14.99 -14.84 -3.23
C PRO A 426 14.07 -16.06 -3.04
N ARG A 427 14.10 -16.60 -1.81
CA ARG A 427 13.25 -17.67 -1.27
C ARG A 427 12.78 -17.26 0.14
N TYR A 428 11.90 -16.27 0.29
CA TYR A 428 11.09 -15.59 -0.74
C TYR A 428 11.22 -14.07 -0.68
N ARG A 429 11.82 -13.54 0.39
CA ARG A 429 12.02 -12.11 0.63
C ARG A 429 13.44 -11.85 1.09
N TYR A 430 13.99 -10.73 0.62
CA TYR A 430 15.19 -10.16 1.18
C TYR A 430 14.82 -9.01 2.10
N VAL A 431 15.47 -8.97 3.27
CA VAL A 431 15.35 -7.86 4.21
C VAL A 431 16.76 -7.36 4.50
N LEU A 432 16.98 -6.09 4.18
CA LEU A 432 18.21 -5.37 4.47
C LEU A 432 18.22 -4.97 5.93
N VAL A 433 19.37 -5.10 6.59
CA VAL A 433 19.55 -4.77 8.01
C VAL A 433 20.70 -3.79 8.17
N ASN A 434 20.46 -2.69 8.86
CA ASN A 434 21.54 -1.85 9.36
C ASN A 434 22.16 -2.57 10.56
N GLU A 435 23.37 -3.10 10.38
CA GLU A 435 24.18 -3.58 11.50
C GLU A 435 24.38 -2.43 12.48
N GLU A 436 24.32 -2.71 13.79
CA GLU A 436 24.36 -1.69 14.85
C GLU A 436 25.51 -0.69 14.61
N GLN A 437 25.16 0.51 14.17
CA GLN A 437 26.02 1.69 14.15
C GLN A 437 25.99 2.39 15.50
#